data_AF-A0A523JU21-F1
#
_entry.id   AF-A0A523JU21-F1
#
_cell.length_a   1.000
_cell.length_b   1.000
_cell.length_c   1.000
_cell.angle_alpha   90.00
_cell.angle_beta   90.00
_cell.angle_gamma   90.00
#
_symmetry.space_group_name_H-M   'P 1'
#
loop_
_entity.id
_entity.type
_entity.pdbx_description
1 polymer ?
#
loop_
_entity_poly.entity_id
_entity_poly.type
_entity_poly.pdbx_seq_one_letter_code
_entity_poly.pdbx_strand_id
1 'polypeptide(L)'
;MGKWTRRAFISTGVLAGGTLAIGIAIRPGDRRSKIAGLIAGEEETVLNIWVKISPDNTVTAIVPHAEMGQGVHTTLAMMLADEMDADWSNVKMLEAPSHEEYANYALARGYTLGAKDFPSFLIDTVDGFFLKTSQFMALQITGGSTSVRTTGMIGMRIAGAAAKSVLTQAAADAWQVPLEELRTKNSHVHHAPSNRSAPYAAFAAQAAELSVPPKPTLKSEEEFSIMGRSMPRLDVPAKVDGTASFGIDVVLPGMKYAAVKAAPIFGDRIKSVDSASVQDMPGVRKVINLDDAVVVVADGYWQARQAVDKIAVEYESGGKGSVEQGDIFKQFAADMDRANENGDQQTDFAIGDAEAALSTSGRIVEAEYRVPYLAHATMEPMNCTAWLHDGECELWTGTQNPLGFAKEVADAIDMDVSNVTVHNQYLGGGFGRRSFSDYAIQSARVASQVPYPVKLIWSREEDMRHDHYR
;
A
#
# COMPACT_ATOMS: atom_id res chain seq x y z
N MET A 1 -35.62 8.70 43.28
CA MET A 1 -34.40 9.27 42.66
C MET A 1 -33.26 9.18 43.67
N GLY A 2 -32.40 8.17 43.55
CA GLY A 2 -31.31 7.93 44.49
C GLY A 2 -30.17 8.94 44.30
N LYS A 3 -29.69 9.55 45.39
CA LYS A 3 -28.57 10.49 45.38
C LYS A 3 -27.26 9.75 45.05
N TRP A 4 -26.62 10.13 43.94
CA TRP A 4 -25.30 9.66 43.56
C TRP A 4 -24.26 10.07 44.63
N THR A 5 -23.42 9.13 45.05
CA THR A 5 -22.36 9.41 46.03
C THR A 5 -21.17 10.08 45.36
N ARG A 6 -20.45 10.97 46.07
CA ARG A 6 -19.25 11.67 45.55
C ARG A 6 -18.19 10.70 45.02
N ARG A 7 -18.06 9.50 45.61
CA ARG A 7 -17.18 8.43 45.11
C ARG A 7 -17.67 7.85 43.78
N ALA A 8 -18.96 7.58 43.61
CA ALA A 8 -19.49 7.13 42.32
C ALA A 8 -19.30 8.19 41.22
N PHE A 9 -19.47 9.48 41.53
CA PHE A 9 -19.23 10.57 40.56
C PHE A 9 -17.75 10.68 40.15
N ILE A 10 -16.80 10.53 41.09
CA ILE A 10 -15.36 10.57 40.78
C ILE A 10 -14.93 9.29 40.07
N SER A 11 -15.41 8.11 40.47
CA SER A 11 -15.09 6.83 39.81
C SER A 11 -15.64 6.78 38.38
N THR A 12 -16.89 7.20 38.17
CA THR A 12 -17.50 7.31 36.83
C THR A 12 -16.87 8.45 36.03
N GLY A 13 -16.49 9.56 36.66
CA GLY A 13 -15.77 10.68 36.01
C GLY A 13 -14.34 10.35 35.61
N VAL A 14 -13.62 9.49 36.35
CA VAL A 14 -12.26 9.03 36.02
C VAL A 14 -12.29 7.88 34.99
N LEU A 15 -13.27 6.99 35.03
CA LEU A 15 -13.45 5.96 34.00
C LEU A 15 -14.01 6.53 32.69
N ALA A 16 -15.00 7.42 32.75
CA ALA A 16 -15.49 8.12 31.56
C ALA A 16 -14.46 9.13 31.05
N GLY A 17 -13.79 9.86 31.95
CA GLY A 17 -12.74 10.81 31.61
C GLY A 17 -11.48 10.13 31.07
N GLY A 18 -11.09 8.97 31.60
CA GLY A 18 -9.96 8.18 31.11
C GLY A 18 -10.23 7.52 29.76
N THR A 19 -11.40 6.90 29.58
CA THR A 19 -11.81 6.31 28.29
C THR A 19 -12.08 7.39 27.23
N LEU A 20 -12.64 8.54 27.61
CA LEU A 20 -12.81 9.68 26.71
C LEU A 20 -11.47 10.36 26.40
N ALA A 21 -10.55 10.48 27.35
CA ALA A 21 -9.21 11.03 27.12
C ALA A 21 -8.39 10.11 26.21
N ILE A 22 -8.45 8.80 26.41
CA ILE A 22 -7.86 7.82 25.48
C ILE A 22 -8.54 7.93 24.10
N GLY A 23 -9.87 8.04 24.07
CA GLY A 23 -10.65 8.21 22.84
C GLY A 23 -10.39 9.52 22.09
N ILE A 24 -9.98 10.59 22.78
CA ILE A 24 -9.55 11.87 22.18
C ILE A 24 -8.09 11.79 21.75
N ALA A 25 -7.22 11.17 22.55
CA ALA A 25 -5.78 11.03 22.25
C ALA A 25 -5.50 10.19 20.99
N ILE A 26 -6.40 9.25 20.64
CA ILE A 26 -6.27 8.46 19.41
C ILE A 26 -6.80 9.17 18.17
N ARG A 27 -7.48 10.32 18.29
CA ARG A 27 -8.03 11.03 17.13
C ARG A 27 -6.90 11.49 16.22
N PRO A 28 -6.98 11.27 14.88
CA PRO A 28 -5.92 11.63 13.95
C PRO A 28 -5.61 13.14 13.93
N GLY A 29 -6.62 13.96 14.24
CA GLY A 29 -6.52 15.42 14.11
C GLY A 29 -6.28 15.85 12.66
N ASP A 30 -5.82 17.09 12.51
CA ASP A 30 -5.28 17.56 11.24
C ASP A 30 -3.86 17.01 11.03
N ARG A 31 -3.67 16.31 9.92
CA ARG A 31 -2.44 15.61 9.58
C ARG A 31 -1.65 16.26 8.47
N ARG A 32 -2.14 17.35 7.89
CA ARG A 32 -1.54 18.02 6.72
C ARG A 32 -0.10 18.43 6.97
N SER A 33 0.19 19.03 8.13
CA SER A 33 1.53 19.51 8.49
C SER A 33 2.59 18.41 8.51
N LYS A 34 2.19 17.15 8.73
CA LYS A 34 3.11 16.00 8.77
C LYS A 34 3.51 15.50 7.39
N ILE A 35 2.72 15.80 6.36
CA ILE A 35 2.92 15.27 5.00
C ILE A 35 3.16 16.36 3.96
N ALA A 36 2.87 17.64 4.27
CA ALA A 36 2.89 18.72 3.30
C ALA A 36 4.26 18.84 2.59
N GLY A 37 5.36 18.74 3.35
CA GLY A 37 6.71 18.79 2.79
C GLY A 37 7.08 17.62 1.88
N LEU A 38 6.31 16.53 1.89
CA LEU A 38 6.53 15.36 1.04
C LEU A 38 5.66 15.37 -0.23
N ILE A 39 4.52 16.06 -0.19
CA ILE A 39 3.52 15.98 -1.27
C ILE A 39 3.26 17.30 -1.99
N ALA A 40 3.69 18.45 -1.47
CA ALA A 40 3.38 19.76 -2.00
C ALA A 40 4.66 20.59 -2.26
N GLY A 41 4.68 21.29 -3.40
CA GLY A 41 5.63 22.37 -3.68
C GLY A 41 5.27 23.66 -2.95
N GLU A 42 6.15 24.66 -3.00
CA GLU A 42 6.06 25.90 -2.21
C GLU A 42 4.74 26.66 -2.37
N GLU A 43 4.13 26.65 -3.56
CA GLU A 43 2.90 27.37 -3.87
C GLU A 43 1.64 26.49 -3.89
N GLU A 44 1.77 25.18 -3.63
CA GLU A 44 0.63 24.26 -3.64
C GLU A 44 -0.05 24.20 -2.27
N THR A 45 -1.38 24.22 -2.28
CA THR A 45 -2.16 24.18 -1.04
C THR A 45 -2.70 22.77 -0.78
N VAL A 46 -2.32 22.18 0.35
CA VAL A 46 -2.86 20.89 0.82
C VAL A 46 -4.17 21.12 1.57
N LEU A 47 -5.29 20.67 1.03
CA LEU A 47 -6.61 20.82 1.69
C LEU A 47 -6.86 19.73 2.73
N ASN A 48 -6.39 18.52 2.45
CA ASN A 48 -6.27 17.40 3.38
C ASN A 48 -5.21 16.42 2.82
N ILE A 49 -4.89 15.34 3.54
CA ILE A 49 -3.80 14.43 3.13
C ILE A 49 -4.00 13.76 1.75
N TRP A 50 -5.22 13.79 1.21
CA TRP A 50 -5.61 13.14 -0.03
C TRP A 50 -5.70 14.08 -1.22
N VAL A 51 -5.65 15.40 -1.00
CA VAL A 51 -5.77 16.36 -2.10
C VAL A 51 -5.03 17.67 -1.85
N LYS A 52 -4.34 18.11 -2.90
CA LYS A 52 -3.75 19.45 -3.00
C LYS A 52 -4.25 20.18 -4.24
N ILE A 53 -4.18 21.50 -4.22
CA ILE A 53 -4.53 22.39 -5.33
C ILE A 53 -3.34 23.29 -5.63
N SER A 54 -2.93 23.34 -6.89
CA SER A 54 -1.86 24.20 -7.38
C SER A 54 -2.41 25.58 -7.81
N PRO A 55 -1.59 26.64 -7.91
CA PRO A 55 -2.05 27.99 -8.27
C PRO A 55 -2.74 28.09 -9.64
N ASP A 56 -2.40 27.19 -10.57
CA ASP A 56 -3.03 27.03 -11.89
C ASP A 56 -4.36 26.26 -11.86
N ASN A 57 -4.90 26.03 -10.65
CA ASN A 57 -6.14 25.31 -10.38
C ASN A 57 -6.10 23.81 -10.70
N THR A 58 -4.92 23.22 -10.91
CA THR A 58 -4.78 21.76 -10.98
C THR A 58 -5.15 21.12 -9.64
N VAL A 59 -6.07 20.15 -9.67
CA VAL A 59 -6.42 19.31 -8.50
C VAL A 59 -5.59 18.04 -8.57
N THR A 60 -4.76 17.79 -7.55
CA THR A 60 -3.96 16.56 -7.48
C THR A 60 -4.50 15.66 -6.38
N ALA A 61 -4.95 14.46 -6.74
CA ALA A 61 -5.33 13.41 -5.80
C ALA A 61 -4.09 12.63 -5.34
N ILE A 62 -3.96 12.39 -4.03
CA ILE A 62 -2.87 11.61 -3.44
C ILE A 62 -3.40 10.21 -3.15
N VAL A 63 -2.78 9.19 -3.74
CA VAL A 63 -3.28 7.81 -3.77
C VAL A 63 -2.32 6.86 -3.03
N PRO A 64 -2.68 6.31 -1.86
CA PRO A 64 -1.82 5.41 -1.09
C PRO A 64 -2.00 3.95 -1.52
N HIS A 65 -1.88 3.72 -2.82
CA HIS A 65 -1.99 2.40 -3.43
C HIS A 65 -1.06 2.29 -4.63
N ALA A 66 -0.32 1.19 -4.70
CA ALA A 66 0.56 0.86 -5.81
C ALA A 66 -0.20 0.50 -7.10
N GLU A 67 0.32 0.92 -8.25
CA GLU A 67 -0.22 0.66 -9.58
C GLU A 67 0.60 -0.39 -10.34
N MET A 68 -0.08 -1.44 -10.80
CA MET A 68 0.55 -2.60 -11.47
C MET A 68 -0.13 -3.00 -12.79
N GLY A 69 -0.90 -2.10 -13.40
CA GLY A 69 -1.67 -2.30 -14.64
C GLY A 69 -3.19 -2.16 -14.44
N GLN A 70 -3.69 -2.31 -13.21
CA GLN A 70 -5.11 -2.36 -12.89
C GLN A 70 -5.87 -1.01 -12.95
N GLY A 71 -5.18 0.13 -12.90
CA GLY A 71 -5.80 1.47 -12.96
C GLY A 71 -6.32 2.00 -11.63
N VAL A 72 -5.74 1.57 -10.50
CA VAL A 72 -6.16 2.00 -9.17
C VAL A 72 -5.87 3.47 -8.94
N HIS A 73 -4.74 3.97 -9.44
CA HIS A 73 -4.38 5.39 -9.40
C HIS A 73 -5.46 6.27 -10.05
N THR A 74 -5.87 5.90 -11.27
CA THR A 74 -6.96 6.59 -11.97
C THR A 74 -8.28 6.47 -11.22
N THR A 75 -8.67 5.25 -10.84
CA THR A 75 -9.99 4.99 -10.24
C THR A 75 -10.17 5.74 -8.93
N LEU A 76 -9.16 5.74 -8.06
CA LEU A 76 -9.22 6.45 -6.79
C LEU A 76 -9.20 7.97 -6.97
N ALA A 77 -8.42 8.48 -7.93
CA ALA A 77 -8.46 9.89 -8.30
C ALA A 77 -9.84 10.32 -8.83
N MET A 78 -10.50 9.48 -9.65
CA MET A 78 -11.87 9.73 -10.13
C MET A 78 -12.86 9.86 -8.97
N MET A 79 -12.77 8.98 -7.96
CA MET A 79 -13.69 9.00 -6.82
C MET A 79 -13.58 10.30 -6.01
N LEU A 80 -12.36 10.83 -5.83
CA LEU A 80 -12.13 12.10 -5.16
C LEU A 80 -12.56 13.29 -6.02
N ALA A 81 -12.14 13.30 -7.30
CA ALA A 81 -12.41 14.37 -8.24
C ALA A 81 -13.91 14.56 -8.49
N ASP A 82 -14.68 13.47 -8.56
CA ASP A 82 -16.11 13.54 -8.81
C ASP A 82 -16.87 14.18 -7.65
N GLU A 83 -16.53 13.82 -6.42
CA GLU A 83 -17.10 14.46 -5.23
C GLU A 83 -16.76 15.95 -5.17
N MET A 84 -15.59 16.33 -5.66
CA MET A 84 -15.14 17.72 -5.75
C MET A 84 -15.77 18.51 -6.90
N ASP A 85 -16.53 17.90 -7.82
CA ASP A 85 -16.92 18.54 -9.08
C ASP A 85 -15.69 19.09 -9.85
N ALA A 86 -14.55 18.39 -9.76
CA ALA A 86 -13.31 18.81 -10.38
C ALA A 86 -13.35 18.61 -11.90
N ASP A 87 -12.68 19.51 -12.63
CA ASP A 87 -12.45 19.34 -14.05
C ASP A 87 -11.44 18.22 -14.29
N TRP A 88 -11.91 17.06 -14.76
CA TRP A 88 -11.05 15.89 -15.03
C TRP A 88 -9.88 16.20 -15.97
N SER A 89 -10.03 17.14 -16.89
CA SER A 89 -8.95 17.52 -17.81
C SER A 89 -7.78 18.22 -17.10
N ASN A 90 -8.01 18.70 -15.88
CA ASN A 90 -7.03 19.36 -15.02
C ASN A 90 -6.82 18.61 -13.69
N VAL A 91 -7.16 17.32 -13.63
CA VAL A 91 -6.87 16.45 -12.48
C VAL A 91 -5.55 15.70 -12.71
N LYS A 92 -4.71 15.68 -11.69
CA LYS A 92 -3.50 14.84 -11.62
C LYS A 92 -3.61 13.85 -10.48
N MET A 93 -2.71 12.87 -10.49
CA MET A 93 -2.56 11.88 -9.43
C MET A 93 -1.10 11.80 -9.00
N LEU A 94 -0.88 11.73 -7.69
CA LEU A 94 0.40 11.47 -7.06
C LEU A 94 0.25 10.19 -6.21
N GLU A 95 1.13 9.21 -6.40
CA GLU A 95 1.20 8.09 -5.46
C GLU A 95 1.69 8.60 -4.11
N ALA A 96 1.01 8.20 -3.03
CA ALA A 96 1.36 8.67 -1.70
C ALA A 96 2.74 8.13 -1.29
N PRO A 97 3.60 8.94 -0.64
CA PRO A 97 4.89 8.49 -0.15
C PRO A 97 4.73 7.35 0.87
N SER A 98 5.79 6.58 1.08
CA SER A 98 5.89 5.61 2.17
C SER A 98 5.94 6.35 3.50
N HIS A 99 4.78 6.65 4.09
CA HIS A 99 4.68 7.42 5.32
C HIS A 99 3.51 6.93 6.18
N GLU A 100 3.69 6.89 7.49
CA GLU A 100 2.73 6.29 8.43
C GLU A 100 1.33 6.94 8.38
N GLU A 101 1.22 8.17 7.90
CA GLU A 101 -0.05 8.87 7.74
C GLU A 101 -0.89 8.36 6.56
N TYR A 102 -0.27 7.61 5.65
CA TYR A 102 -0.94 6.92 4.56
C TYR A 102 -1.23 5.45 4.86
N ALA A 103 -1.01 5.00 6.10
CA ALA A 103 -1.41 3.66 6.50
C ALA A 103 -2.92 3.45 6.26
N ASN A 104 -3.31 2.36 5.59
CA ASN A 104 -4.66 2.10 5.08
C ASN A 104 -5.66 1.78 6.21
N TYR A 105 -5.95 2.75 7.08
CA TYR A 105 -6.96 2.62 8.13
C TYR A 105 -8.34 2.28 7.55
N ALA A 106 -8.66 2.79 6.37
CA ALA A 106 -9.91 2.51 5.67
C ALA A 106 -10.06 1.01 5.35
N LEU A 107 -8.96 0.34 5.00
CA LEU A 107 -8.93 -1.11 4.79
C LEU A 107 -9.21 -1.85 6.10
N ALA A 108 -8.47 -1.52 7.17
CA ALA A 108 -8.64 -2.17 8.46
C ALA A 108 -10.07 -1.99 9.01
N ARG A 109 -10.62 -0.79 8.89
CA ARG A 109 -12.01 -0.48 9.25
C ARG A 109 -13.01 -1.21 8.36
N GLY A 110 -12.84 -1.16 7.05
CA GLY A 110 -13.77 -1.76 6.10
C GLY A 110 -13.83 -3.29 6.19
N TYR A 111 -12.72 -3.95 6.48
CA TYR A 111 -12.69 -5.40 6.67
C TYR A 111 -13.35 -5.83 7.99
N THR A 112 -13.11 -5.09 9.07
CA THR A 112 -13.62 -5.43 10.40
C THR A 112 -15.07 -5.01 10.63
N LEU A 113 -15.47 -3.84 10.12
CA LEU A 113 -16.76 -3.22 10.43
C LEU A 113 -17.64 -3.03 9.19
N GLY A 114 -17.15 -3.27 7.98
CA GLY A 114 -17.88 -2.99 6.75
C GLY A 114 -18.25 -1.52 6.59
N ALA A 115 -19.37 -1.26 5.94
CA ALA A 115 -19.91 0.09 5.72
C ALA A 115 -20.78 0.61 6.90
N LYS A 116 -20.52 0.18 8.14
CA LYS A 116 -21.28 0.64 9.31
C LYS A 116 -21.17 2.17 9.46
N ASP A 117 -22.32 2.82 9.59
CA ASP A 117 -22.42 4.25 9.89
C ASP A 117 -22.24 4.52 11.38
N PHE A 118 -21.58 5.62 11.71
CA PHE A 118 -21.31 6.06 13.07
C PHE A 118 -21.83 7.48 13.29
N PRO A 119 -22.29 7.81 14.52
CA PRO A 119 -22.53 9.20 14.91
C PRO A 119 -21.26 10.04 14.70
N SER A 120 -21.42 11.27 14.19
CA SER A 120 -20.30 12.15 13.79
C SER A 120 -19.25 12.35 14.89
N PHE A 121 -19.67 12.45 16.15
CA PHE A 121 -18.77 12.65 17.30
C PHE A 121 -17.88 11.45 17.64
N LEU A 122 -18.15 10.26 17.07
CA LEU A 122 -17.35 9.04 17.26
C LEU A 122 -16.41 8.73 16.09
N ILE A 123 -16.65 9.32 14.89
CA ILE A 123 -15.93 8.96 13.67
C ILE A 123 -14.42 9.10 13.86
N ASP A 124 -13.94 10.26 14.32
CA ASP A 124 -12.51 10.51 14.49
C ASP A 124 -11.85 9.54 15.49
N THR A 125 -12.59 9.12 16.52
CA THR A 125 -12.08 8.18 17.52
C THR A 125 -11.98 6.76 16.93
N VAL A 126 -12.96 6.35 16.13
CA VAL A 126 -12.96 5.06 15.42
C VAL A 126 -11.86 5.04 14.37
N ASP A 127 -11.79 6.06 13.51
CA ASP A 127 -10.77 6.16 12.46
C ASP A 127 -9.36 6.25 13.08
N GLY A 128 -9.22 6.95 14.20
CA GLY A 128 -7.99 7.02 15.00
C GLY A 128 -7.49 5.67 15.50
N PHE A 129 -8.40 4.83 16.03
CA PHE A 129 -8.07 3.46 16.45
C PHE A 129 -7.55 2.62 15.28
N PHE A 130 -8.25 2.66 14.13
CA PHE A 130 -7.83 1.90 12.95
C PHE A 130 -6.54 2.44 12.35
N LEU A 131 -6.33 3.76 12.34
CA LEU A 131 -5.09 4.36 11.88
C LEU A 131 -3.91 3.89 12.73
N LYS A 132 -4.00 3.96 14.06
CA LYS A 132 -2.93 3.49 14.95
C LYS A 132 -2.65 1.99 14.80
N THR A 133 -3.70 1.19 14.59
CA THR A 133 -3.55 -0.25 14.32
C THR A 133 -2.84 -0.49 12.99
N SER A 134 -3.24 0.21 11.92
CA SER A 134 -2.60 0.10 10.60
C SER A 134 -1.15 0.61 10.60
N GLN A 135 -0.84 1.67 11.37
CA GLN A 135 0.52 2.17 11.58
C GLN A 135 1.39 1.12 12.28
N PHE A 136 0.89 0.54 13.37
CA PHE A 136 1.59 -0.52 14.11
C PHE A 136 1.89 -1.74 13.22
N MET A 137 0.97 -2.09 12.33
CA MET A 137 1.11 -3.18 11.36
C MET A 137 1.84 -2.79 10.07
N ALA A 138 2.29 -1.53 9.93
CA ALA A 138 2.95 -1.00 8.74
C ALA A 138 2.17 -1.27 7.43
N LEU A 139 0.87 -0.97 7.43
CA LEU A 139 -0.03 -1.29 6.30
C LEU A 139 -0.19 -0.09 5.35
N GLN A 140 0.59 -0.05 4.26
CA GLN A 140 0.29 0.78 3.08
C GLN A 140 0.03 -0.14 1.87
N ILE A 141 -0.98 -1.00 1.96
CA ILE A 141 -1.12 -2.18 1.12
C ILE A 141 -2.14 -2.04 -0.02
N THR A 142 -1.75 -2.49 -1.22
CA THR A 142 -2.66 -2.81 -2.34
C THR A 142 -2.85 -4.32 -2.44
N GLY A 143 -4.04 -4.82 -2.14
CA GLY A 143 -4.37 -6.25 -2.19
C GLY A 143 -5.81 -6.55 -1.78
N GLY A 144 -6.22 -7.81 -1.89
CA GLY A 144 -7.53 -8.29 -1.38
C GLY A 144 -8.77 -7.62 -1.98
N SER A 145 -8.64 -6.97 -3.15
CA SER A 145 -9.69 -6.17 -3.80
C SER A 145 -10.26 -5.07 -2.89
N THR A 146 -9.44 -4.50 -1.99
CA THR A 146 -9.91 -3.53 -1.01
C THR A 146 -9.83 -2.08 -1.49
N SER A 147 -8.90 -1.71 -2.39
CA SER A 147 -8.61 -0.31 -2.73
C SER A 147 -9.86 0.51 -3.06
N VAL A 148 -10.72 0.07 -3.98
CA VAL A 148 -11.97 0.78 -4.30
C VAL A 148 -12.99 0.64 -3.17
N ARG A 149 -13.18 -0.59 -2.69
CA ARG A 149 -14.24 -0.96 -1.73
C ARG A 149 -14.08 -0.29 -0.36
N THR A 150 -12.84 0.03 0.03
CA THR A 150 -12.51 0.63 1.32
C THR A 150 -11.89 2.01 1.14
N THR A 151 -10.68 2.13 0.60
CA THR A 151 -10.00 3.44 0.46
C THR A 151 -10.78 4.38 -0.46
N GLY A 152 -11.35 3.89 -1.55
CA GLY A 152 -12.20 4.66 -2.43
C GLY A 152 -13.45 5.20 -1.73
N MET A 153 -14.24 4.30 -1.13
CA MET A 153 -15.53 4.64 -0.53
C MET A 153 -15.43 5.40 0.80
N ILE A 154 -14.45 5.07 1.64
CA ILE A 154 -14.31 5.56 3.02
C ILE A 154 -13.16 6.58 3.15
N GLY A 155 -12.29 6.68 2.14
CA GLY A 155 -11.20 7.67 2.09
C GLY A 155 -11.44 8.73 1.01
N MET A 156 -11.26 8.35 -0.27
CA MET A 156 -11.22 9.28 -1.40
C MET A 156 -12.51 10.08 -1.56
N ARG A 157 -13.68 9.43 -1.45
CA ARG A 157 -14.98 10.13 -1.57
C ARG A 157 -15.21 11.13 -0.44
N ILE A 158 -14.95 10.71 0.80
CA ILE A 158 -15.06 11.57 1.98
C ILE A 158 -14.09 12.76 1.85
N ALA A 159 -12.84 12.51 1.48
CA ALA A 159 -11.84 13.55 1.32
C ALA A 159 -12.21 14.56 0.22
N GLY A 160 -12.75 14.10 -0.91
CA GLY A 160 -13.20 14.97 -2.00
C GLY A 160 -14.41 15.83 -1.60
N ALA A 161 -15.44 15.23 -0.99
CA ALA A 161 -16.61 15.97 -0.53
C ALA A 161 -16.28 16.98 0.57
N ALA A 162 -15.37 16.61 1.49
CA ALA A 162 -14.93 17.51 2.54
C ALA A 162 -14.07 18.66 2.00
N ALA A 163 -13.19 18.40 1.03
CA ALA A 163 -12.43 19.45 0.32
C ALA A 163 -13.38 20.43 -0.39
N LYS A 164 -14.41 19.93 -1.08
CA LYS A 164 -15.44 20.78 -1.68
C LYS A 164 -16.17 21.66 -0.66
N SER A 165 -16.52 21.08 0.49
CA SER A 165 -17.20 21.81 1.57
C SER A 165 -16.38 22.99 2.06
N VAL A 166 -15.09 22.80 2.34
CA VAL A 166 -14.23 23.91 2.84
C VAL A 166 -13.92 24.94 1.76
N LEU A 167 -13.80 24.53 0.49
CA LEU A 167 -13.66 25.46 -0.64
C LEU A 167 -14.91 26.34 -0.82
N THR A 168 -16.09 25.74 -0.71
CA THR A 168 -17.36 26.46 -0.86
C THR A 168 -17.60 27.38 0.33
N GLN A 169 -17.22 26.97 1.55
CA GLN A 169 -17.27 27.82 2.74
C GLN A 169 -16.33 29.01 2.62
N ALA A 170 -15.07 28.79 2.23
CA ALA A 170 -14.11 29.87 2.00
C ALA A 170 -14.60 30.86 0.92
N ALA A 171 -15.25 30.36 -0.13
CA ALA A 171 -15.87 31.21 -1.13
C ALA A 171 -17.06 32.01 -0.57
N ALA A 172 -17.93 31.41 0.24
CA ALA A 172 -19.03 32.10 0.90
C ALA A 172 -18.53 33.24 1.79
N ASP A 173 -17.49 32.98 2.58
CA ASP A 173 -16.87 33.97 3.48
C ASP A 173 -16.21 35.10 2.68
N ALA A 174 -15.40 34.77 1.67
CA ALA A 174 -14.73 35.74 0.81
C ALA A 174 -15.70 36.59 0.00
N TRP A 175 -16.84 36.02 -0.39
CA TRP A 175 -17.84 36.69 -1.20
C TRP A 175 -18.94 37.36 -0.39
N GLN A 176 -19.02 37.05 0.91
CA GLN A 176 -20.05 37.48 1.85
C GLN A 176 -21.47 37.12 1.35
N VAL A 177 -21.64 35.89 0.88
CA VAL A 177 -22.91 35.36 0.35
C VAL A 177 -23.33 34.10 1.10
N PRO A 178 -24.63 33.76 1.14
CA PRO A 178 -25.09 32.52 1.76
C PRO A 178 -24.49 31.27 1.08
N LEU A 179 -24.07 30.29 1.87
CA LEU A 179 -23.43 29.06 1.38
C LEU A 179 -24.35 28.28 0.42
N GLU A 180 -25.65 28.27 0.71
CA GLU A 180 -26.69 27.60 -0.07
C GLU A 180 -26.91 28.18 -1.47
N GLU A 181 -26.40 29.38 -1.74
CA GLU A 181 -26.45 30.03 -3.06
C GLU A 181 -25.26 29.66 -3.96
N LEU A 182 -24.24 28.99 -3.39
CA LEU A 182 -23.05 28.58 -4.12
C LEU A 182 -23.20 27.21 -4.77
N ARG A 183 -22.67 27.07 -5.98
CA ARG A 183 -22.58 25.80 -6.70
C ARG A 183 -21.17 25.59 -7.23
N THR A 184 -20.79 24.33 -7.36
CA THR A 184 -19.48 23.93 -7.87
C THR A 184 -19.61 23.23 -9.21
N LYS A 185 -18.68 23.50 -10.12
CA LYS A 185 -18.58 22.80 -11.40
C LYS A 185 -17.20 23.03 -12.01
N ASN A 186 -16.61 22.00 -12.61
CA ASN A 186 -15.33 22.08 -13.34
C ASN A 186 -14.23 22.82 -12.54
N SER A 187 -14.01 22.43 -11.29
CA SER A 187 -13.04 23.06 -10.38
C SER A 187 -13.25 24.57 -10.13
N HIS A 188 -14.49 25.05 -10.22
CA HIS A 188 -14.87 26.44 -9.93
C HIS A 188 -16.05 26.50 -8.94
N VAL A 189 -16.07 27.57 -8.15
CA VAL A 189 -17.24 27.98 -7.36
C VAL A 189 -17.99 29.06 -8.12
N HIS A 190 -19.31 28.98 -8.15
CA HIS A 190 -20.22 29.88 -8.84
C HIS A 190 -21.27 30.43 -7.87
N HIS A 191 -21.57 31.71 -8.00
CA HIS A 191 -22.67 32.38 -7.31
C HIS A 191 -23.60 33.03 -8.35
N ALA A 192 -24.73 32.37 -8.61
CA ALA A 192 -25.65 32.77 -9.66
C ALA A 192 -26.30 34.16 -9.45
N PRO A 193 -26.77 34.54 -8.24
CA PRO A 193 -27.42 35.84 -8.03
C PRO A 193 -26.54 37.04 -8.36
N SER A 194 -25.23 36.95 -8.12
CA SER A 194 -24.28 38.02 -8.44
C SER A 194 -23.45 37.76 -9.70
N ASN A 195 -23.73 36.67 -10.44
CA ASN A 195 -22.95 36.23 -11.60
C ASN A 195 -21.42 36.15 -11.35
N ARG A 196 -21.00 35.73 -10.14
CA ARG A 196 -19.57 35.56 -9.79
C ARG A 196 -19.14 34.12 -10.03
N SER A 197 -17.89 33.96 -10.45
CA SER A 197 -17.24 32.66 -10.65
C SER A 197 -15.75 32.80 -10.35
N ALA A 198 -15.15 31.84 -9.66
CA ALA A 198 -13.71 31.78 -9.44
C ALA A 198 -13.21 30.33 -9.32
N PRO A 199 -11.95 30.06 -9.72
CA PRO A 199 -11.34 28.74 -9.58
C PRO A 199 -11.15 28.36 -8.10
N TYR A 200 -11.07 27.07 -7.80
CA TYR A 200 -10.76 26.57 -6.45
C TYR A 200 -9.46 27.15 -5.88
N ALA A 201 -8.43 27.35 -6.73
CA ALA A 201 -7.18 27.97 -6.33
C ALA A 201 -7.36 29.35 -5.65
N ALA A 202 -8.41 30.12 -6.00
CA ALA A 202 -8.68 31.41 -5.38
C ALA A 202 -9.11 31.31 -3.90
N PHE A 203 -9.58 30.14 -3.47
CA PHE A 203 -10.07 29.89 -2.11
C PHE A 203 -9.22 28.88 -1.36
N ALA A 204 -8.28 28.20 -2.02
CA ALA A 204 -7.56 27.07 -1.44
C ALA A 204 -6.83 27.43 -0.14
N ALA A 205 -6.11 28.56 -0.11
CA ALA A 205 -5.40 29.02 1.09
C ALA A 205 -6.33 29.26 2.29
N GLN A 206 -7.46 29.93 2.08
CA GLN A 206 -8.46 30.15 3.14
C GLN A 206 -9.15 28.84 3.54
N ALA A 207 -9.45 27.97 2.58
CA ALA A 207 -10.05 26.67 2.82
C ALA A 207 -9.13 25.75 3.63
N ALA A 208 -7.81 25.87 3.48
CA ALA A 208 -6.84 25.12 4.28
C ALA A 208 -6.85 25.53 5.77
N GLU A 209 -7.29 26.75 6.11
CA GLU A 209 -7.41 27.19 7.50
C GLU A 209 -8.68 26.63 8.19
N LEU A 210 -9.64 26.13 7.40
CA LEU A 210 -10.90 25.61 7.92
C LEU A 210 -10.77 24.15 8.40
N SER A 211 -11.54 23.81 9.43
CA SER A 211 -11.70 22.42 9.87
C SER A 211 -12.52 21.62 8.86
N VAL A 212 -11.94 20.51 8.40
CA VAL A 212 -12.58 19.59 7.48
C VAL A 212 -13.70 18.81 8.20
N PRO A 213 -14.94 18.77 7.69
CA PRO A 213 -16.02 18.05 8.36
C PRO A 213 -15.77 16.52 8.31
N PRO A 214 -15.94 15.78 9.43
CA PRO A 214 -15.72 14.34 9.46
C PRO A 214 -16.82 13.53 8.75
N LYS A 215 -17.98 14.16 8.50
CA LYS A 215 -19.12 13.56 7.79
C LYS A 215 -19.67 14.54 6.75
N PRO A 216 -18.95 14.78 5.64
CA PRO A 216 -19.46 15.61 4.55
C PRO A 216 -20.65 14.93 3.85
N THR A 217 -21.47 15.71 3.16
CA THR A 217 -22.50 15.16 2.26
C THR A 217 -21.84 14.58 1.03
N LEU A 218 -22.01 13.28 0.81
CA LEU A 218 -21.53 12.58 -0.40
C LEU A 218 -22.58 12.65 -1.50
N LYS A 219 -22.11 12.68 -2.75
CA LYS A 219 -22.97 12.53 -3.93
C LYS A 219 -23.71 11.18 -3.95
N SER A 220 -24.93 11.15 -4.47
CA SER A 220 -25.57 9.91 -4.92
C SER A 220 -25.02 9.44 -6.26
N GLU A 221 -25.31 8.20 -6.65
CA GLU A 221 -24.83 7.65 -7.92
C GLU A 221 -25.35 8.44 -9.13
N GLU A 222 -26.55 9.03 -9.04
CA GLU A 222 -27.15 9.85 -10.09
C GLU A 222 -26.47 11.21 -10.25
N GLU A 223 -25.76 11.69 -9.22
CA GLU A 223 -25.01 12.95 -9.23
C GLU A 223 -23.58 12.78 -9.77
N PHE A 224 -23.16 11.55 -10.07
CA PHE A 224 -21.82 11.27 -10.58
C PHE A 224 -21.63 11.80 -12.01
N SER A 225 -20.54 12.54 -12.18
CA SER A 225 -20.14 13.15 -13.44
C SER A 225 -18.89 12.52 -14.04
N ILE A 226 -18.08 11.86 -13.21
CA ILE A 226 -16.84 11.16 -13.54
C ILE A 226 -16.93 9.68 -13.15
N MET A 227 -17.36 9.36 -11.92
CA MET A 227 -17.50 7.97 -11.48
C MET A 227 -18.54 7.23 -12.34
N GLY A 228 -18.27 5.95 -12.62
CA GLY A 228 -19.10 5.11 -13.50
C GLY A 228 -18.96 5.41 -15.00
N ARG A 229 -18.06 6.32 -15.40
CA ARG A 229 -17.79 6.65 -16.81
C ARG A 229 -16.41 6.16 -17.27
N SER A 230 -16.30 5.90 -18.58
CA SER A 230 -15.03 5.55 -19.21
C SER A 230 -14.18 6.80 -19.44
N MET A 231 -13.40 7.19 -18.44
CA MET A 231 -12.49 8.34 -18.52
C MET A 231 -11.09 7.92 -19.00
N PRO A 232 -10.34 8.79 -19.70
CA PRO A 232 -8.94 8.53 -19.99
C PRO A 232 -8.14 8.32 -18.71
N ARG A 233 -7.36 7.24 -18.65
CA ARG A 233 -6.53 6.89 -17.49
C ARG A 233 -5.33 7.84 -17.37
N LEU A 234 -5.11 8.33 -16.16
CA LEU A 234 -4.01 9.25 -15.84
C LEU A 234 -2.63 8.58 -15.99
N ASP A 235 -2.58 7.27 -15.77
CA ASP A 235 -1.34 6.48 -15.80
C ASP A 235 -0.97 5.94 -17.19
N VAL A 236 -1.87 6.05 -18.19
CA VAL A 236 -1.64 5.48 -19.53
C VAL A 236 -0.60 6.25 -20.35
N PRO A 237 -0.62 7.60 -20.44
CA PRO A 237 0.34 8.33 -21.26
C PRO A 237 1.80 7.94 -20.98
N ALA A 238 2.19 7.97 -19.70
CA ALA A 238 3.55 7.64 -19.28
C ALA A 238 3.95 6.18 -19.57
N LYS A 239 2.98 5.25 -19.52
CA LYS A 239 3.22 3.83 -19.86
C LYS A 239 3.40 3.60 -21.36
N VAL A 240 2.77 4.42 -22.20
CA VAL A 240 2.80 4.26 -23.66
C VAL A 240 3.99 4.97 -24.28
N ASP A 241 4.40 6.12 -23.74
CA ASP A 241 5.57 6.86 -24.23
C ASP A 241 6.91 6.43 -23.58
N GLY A 242 6.86 5.55 -22.59
CA GLY A 242 8.03 5.01 -21.90
C GLY A 242 8.61 5.91 -20.81
N THR A 243 7.89 6.95 -20.39
CA THR A 243 8.31 7.83 -19.28
C THR A 243 7.92 7.32 -17.90
N ALA A 244 7.05 6.31 -17.81
CA ALA A 244 6.74 5.64 -16.55
C ALA A 244 7.98 4.91 -16.01
N SER A 245 8.38 5.24 -14.78
CA SER A 245 9.52 4.61 -14.09
C SER A 245 9.06 3.37 -13.31
N PHE A 246 9.55 2.21 -13.71
CA PHE A 246 9.42 0.96 -12.95
C PHE A 246 10.64 0.78 -12.02
N GLY A 247 10.54 -0.13 -11.05
CA GLY A 247 11.66 -0.43 -10.14
C GLY A 247 12.95 -0.76 -10.89
N ILE A 248 12.82 -1.52 -11.98
CA ILE A 248 13.96 -1.95 -12.78
C ILE A 248 14.60 -0.82 -13.59
N ASP A 249 13.94 0.32 -13.79
CA ASP A 249 14.44 1.45 -14.57
C ASP A 249 15.35 2.38 -13.76
N VAL A 250 15.32 2.28 -12.43
CA VAL A 250 16.02 3.20 -11.51
C VAL A 250 17.53 3.21 -11.77
N VAL A 251 18.13 4.36 -12.05
CA VAL A 251 19.59 4.48 -12.20
C VAL A 251 20.10 5.56 -11.25
N LEU A 252 20.97 5.17 -10.32
CA LEU A 252 21.63 6.08 -9.40
C LEU A 252 23.09 6.30 -9.78
N PRO A 253 23.66 7.49 -9.53
CA PRO A 253 25.08 7.74 -9.75
C PRO A 253 25.97 6.73 -9.02
N GLY A 254 26.94 6.15 -9.74
CA GLY A 254 27.89 5.19 -9.16
C GLY A 254 27.33 3.80 -8.82
N MET A 255 26.04 3.56 -9.09
CA MET A 255 25.36 2.29 -8.83
C MET A 255 26.08 1.08 -9.43
N LYS A 256 26.04 -0.04 -8.72
CA LYS A 256 26.44 -1.37 -9.22
C LYS A 256 25.22 -2.28 -9.36
N TYR A 257 25.39 -3.35 -10.11
CA TYR A 257 24.35 -4.36 -10.31
C TYR A 257 24.70 -5.63 -9.58
N ALA A 258 23.69 -6.33 -9.09
CA ALA A 258 23.83 -7.60 -8.42
C ALA A 258 22.92 -8.65 -9.04
N ALA A 259 23.43 -9.88 -9.14
CA ALA A 259 22.67 -11.07 -9.49
C ALA A 259 22.79 -12.08 -8.36
N VAL A 260 21.71 -12.83 -8.10
CA VAL A 260 21.61 -13.79 -7.00
C VAL A 260 21.44 -15.21 -7.51
N LYS A 261 21.92 -16.16 -6.72
CA LYS A 261 21.68 -17.60 -6.81
C LYS A 261 21.38 -18.12 -5.41
N ALA A 262 20.12 -18.33 -5.11
CA ALA A 262 19.62 -18.88 -3.87
C ALA A 262 19.84 -20.40 -3.79
N ALA A 263 19.72 -20.94 -2.58
CA ALA A 263 19.70 -22.36 -2.35
C ALA A 263 18.50 -22.97 -3.07
N PRO A 264 18.68 -24.05 -3.85
CA PRO A 264 17.64 -24.57 -4.74
C PRO A 264 16.43 -25.16 -3.99
N ILE A 265 16.58 -25.46 -2.70
CA ILE A 265 15.55 -26.06 -1.85
C ILE A 265 15.32 -25.15 -0.65
N PHE A 266 14.06 -24.86 -0.33
CA PHE A 266 13.71 -24.03 0.83
C PHE A 266 14.23 -24.64 2.14
N GLY A 267 14.99 -23.84 2.89
CA GLY A 267 15.60 -24.24 4.16
C GLY A 267 17.01 -24.83 4.05
N ASP A 268 17.50 -25.08 2.83
CA ASP A 268 18.92 -25.37 2.62
C ASP A 268 19.75 -24.09 2.87
N ARG A 269 21.00 -24.29 3.31
CA ARG A 269 21.95 -23.20 3.56
C ARG A 269 23.21 -23.39 2.75
N ILE A 270 23.94 -22.32 2.51
CA ILE A 270 25.25 -22.36 1.87
C ILE A 270 26.26 -22.92 2.88
N LYS A 271 26.85 -24.06 2.54
CA LYS A 271 27.95 -24.68 3.28
C LYS A 271 29.28 -24.02 2.92
N SER A 272 29.52 -23.81 1.61
CA SER A 272 30.72 -23.13 1.11
C SER A 272 30.51 -22.55 -0.28
N VAL A 273 31.26 -21.48 -0.59
CA VAL A 273 31.25 -20.80 -1.89
C VAL A 273 32.69 -20.66 -2.37
N ASP A 274 32.97 -21.07 -3.61
CA ASP A 274 34.26 -20.79 -4.26
C ASP A 274 34.25 -19.39 -4.89
N SER A 275 34.31 -18.36 -4.05
CA SER A 275 34.33 -16.97 -4.52
C SER A 275 35.56 -16.64 -5.38
N ALA A 276 36.68 -17.32 -5.14
CA ALA A 276 37.93 -17.09 -5.87
C ALA A 276 37.80 -17.43 -7.37
N SER A 277 36.96 -18.41 -7.73
CA SER A 277 36.70 -18.78 -9.12
C SER A 277 36.13 -17.66 -10.01
N VAL A 278 35.50 -16.64 -9.41
CA VAL A 278 34.82 -15.57 -10.15
C VAL A 278 35.28 -14.16 -9.77
N GLN A 279 36.04 -14.00 -8.68
CA GLN A 279 36.44 -12.68 -8.16
C GLN A 279 37.23 -11.84 -9.19
N ASP A 280 38.01 -12.48 -10.06
CA ASP A 280 38.82 -11.82 -11.09
C ASP A 280 38.10 -11.68 -12.44
N MET A 281 36.83 -12.08 -12.54
CA MET A 281 36.05 -11.90 -13.77
C MET A 281 35.82 -10.39 -14.06
N PRO A 282 35.81 -9.98 -15.34
CA PRO A 282 35.65 -8.58 -15.70
C PRO A 282 34.42 -7.92 -15.07
N GLY A 283 34.65 -6.81 -14.35
CA GLY A 283 33.61 -6.00 -13.72
C GLY A 283 33.10 -6.53 -12.38
N VAL A 284 33.49 -7.73 -11.94
CA VAL A 284 33.12 -8.26 -10.61
C VAL A 284 33.76 -7.38 -9.54
N ARG A 285 32.96 -6.97 -8.56
CA ARG A 285 33.36 -6.12 -7.44
C ARG A 285 33.37 -6.90 -6.14
N LYS A 286 32.37 -7.73 -5.90
CA LYS A 286 32.25 -8.48 -4.65
C LYS A 286 31.37 -9.71 -4.83
N VAL A 287 31.74 -10.80 -4.17
CA VAL A 287 30.86 -11.95 -3.91
C VAL A 287 30.39 -11.87 -2.46
N ILE A 288 29.09 -11.99 -2.24
CA ILE A 288 28.45 -11.89 -0.93
C ILE A 288 27.69 -13.17 -0.67
N ASN A 289 27.88 -13.75 0.51
CA ASN A 289 27.10 -14.87 1.02
C ASN A 289 26.03 -14.32 1.98
N LEU A 290 24.75 -14.62 1.71
CA LEU A 290 23.59 -14.23 2.50
C LEU A 290 23.02 -15.39 3.35
N ASP A 291 23.84 -16.42 3.60
CA ASP A 291 23.53 -17.68 4.28
C ASP A 291 22.75 -18.69 3.43
N ASP A 292 21.70 -18.26 2.74
CA ASP A 292 20.87 -19.10 1.86
C ASP A 292 20.96 -18.69 0.39
N ALA A 293 21.73 -17.65 0.08
CA ALA A 293 21.92 -17.15 -1.28
C ALA A 293 23.34 -16.61 -1.47
N VAL A 294 23.89 -16.79 -2.67
CA VAL A 294 25.11 -16.11 -3.09
C VAL A 294 24.77 -15.00 -4.08
N VAL A 295 25.34 -13.83 -3.84
CA VAL A 295 25.14 -12.64 -4.67
C VAL A 295 26.48 -12.22 -5.26
N VAL A 296 26.52 -11.93 -6.56
CA VAL A 296 27.67 -11.29 -7.19
C VAL A 296 27.32 -9.87 -7.57
N VAL A 297 28.09 -8.91 -7.06
CA VAL A 297 28.01 -7.49 -7.38
C VAL A 297 29.04 -7.15 -8.46
N ALA A 298 28.62 -6.47 -9.52
CA ALA A 298 29.46 -6.08 -10.65
C ALA A 298 29.10 -4.70 -11.22
N ASP A 299 29.93 -4.17 -12.14
CA ASP A 299 29.68 -2.90 -12.82
C ASP A 299 28.44 -2.92 -13.74
N GLY A 300 28.05 -4.09 -14.23
CA GLY A 300 26.86 -4.29 -15.06
C GLY A 300 26.16 -5.60 -14.73
N TYR A 301 24.83 -5.64 -14.92
CA TYR A 301 24.02 -6.83 -14.62
C TYR A 301 24.51 -8.07 -15.36
N TRP A 302 24.87 -7.95 -16.64
CA TRP A 302 25.36 -9.09 -17.42
C TRP A 302 26.64 -9.70 -16.84
N GLN A 303 27.56 -8.87 -16.34
CA GLN A 303 28.79 -9.34 -15.69
C GLN A 303 28.49 -10.07 -14.38
N ALA A 304 27.59 -9.50 -13.55
CA ALA A 304 27.13 -10.15 -12.33
C ALA A 304 26.45 -11.50 -12.63
N ARG A 305 25.59 -11.54 -13.65
CA ARG A 305 24.88 -12.75 -14.09
C ARG A 305 25.84 -13.85 -14.55
N GLN A 306 26.82 -13.51 -15.39
CA GLN A 306 27.80 -14.48 -15.88
C GLN A 306 28.69 -15.04 -14.76
N ALA A 307 29.02 -14.22 -13.76
CA ALA A 307 29.80 -14.65 -12.61
C ALA A 307 28.97 -15.55 -11.68
N VAL A 308 27.72 -15.18 -11.35
CA VAL A 308 26.89 -16.00 -10.46
C VAL A 308 26.50 -17.36 -11.09
N ASP A 309 26.45 -17.46 -12.42
CA ASP A 309 26.27 -18.76 -13.10
C ASP A 309 27.46 -19.70 -12.92
N LYS A 310 28.67 -19.16 -12.92
CA LYS A 310 29.91 -19.95 -12.84
C LYS A 310 30.30 -20.33 -11.42
N ILE A 311 29.79 -19.61 -10.43
CA ILE A 311 30.21 -19.82 -9.05
C ILE A 311 29.77 -21.19 -8.53
N ALA A 312 30.72 -21.95 -8.01
CA ALA A 312 30.48 -23.22 -7.35
C ALA A 312 30.00 -22.95 -5.91
N VAL A 313 28.86 -23.55 -5.57
CA VAL A 313 28.24 -23.45 -4.24
C VAL A 313 27.93 -24.84 -3.75
N GLU A 314 28.40 -25.16 -2.55
CA GLU A 314 27.97 -26.35 -1.82
C GLU A 314 26.87 -25.95 -0.84
N TYR A 315 25.80 -26.74 -0.80
CA TYR A 315 24.68 -26.53 0.10
C TYR A 315 24.64 -27.60 1.18
N GLU A 316 24.26 -27.19 2.39
CA GLU A 316 23.85 -28.08 3.47
C GLU A 316 22.33 -28.23 3.43
N SER A 317 21.84 -29.48 3.41
CA SER A 317 20.42 -29.75 3.24
C SER A 317 19.63 -29.48 4.52
N GLY A 318 18.49 -28.79 4.37
CA GLY A 318 17.46 -28.63 5.38
C GLY A 318 16.45 -29.80 5.45
N GLY A 319 16.70 -30.90 4.72
CA GLY A 319 15.91 -32.13 4.79
C GLY A 319 14.64 -32.17 3.94
N LYS A 320 14.45 -31.21 3.03
CA LYS A 320 13.24 -31.10 2.17
C LYS A 320 13.46 -31.46 0.69
N GLY A 321 14.67 -31.90 0.32
CA GLY A 321 15.04 -32.10 -1.09
C GLY A 321 14.29 -33.22 -1.83
N SER A 322 13.54 -34.07 -1.13
CA SER A 322 12.72 -35.13 -1.72
C SER A 322 11.22 -34.87 -1.67
N VAL A 323 10.79 -33.68 -1.22
CA VAL A 323 9.36 -33.35 -1.11
C VAL A 323 8.82 -32.94 -2.48
N GLU A 324 7.79 -33.64 -2.95
CA GLU A 324 7.10 -33.30 -4.20
C GLU A 324 5.68 -32.79 -3.94
N GLN A 325 5.06 -32.16 -4.95
CA GLN A 325 3.67 -31.68 -4.87
C GLN A 325 2.68 -32.79 -4.45
N GLY A 326 2.93 -34.03 -4.91
CA GLY A 326 2.10 -35.18 -4.54
C GLY A 326 2.12 -35.50 -3.05
N ASP A 327 3.25 -35.30 -2.38
CA ASP A 327 3.40 -35.54 -0.94
C ASP A 327 2.67 -34.46 -0.14
N ILE A 328 2.74 -33.21 -0.59
CA ILE A 328 2.01 -32.10 0.04
C ILE A 328 0.50 -32.32 -0.04
N PHE A 329 -0.03 -32.75 -1.20
CA PHE A 329 -1.45 -33.05 -1.31
C PHE A 329 -1.90 -34.24 -0.47
N LYS A 330 -1.07 -35.28 -0.33
CA LYS A 330 -1.36 -36.40 0.57
C LYS A 330 -1.39 -35.93 2.03
N GLN A 331 -0.48 -35.03 2.41
CA GLN A 331 -0.47 -34.45 3.75
C GLN A 331 -1.74 -33.66 4.03
N PHE A 332 -2.18 -32.78 3.12
CA PHE A 332 -3.42 -32.03 3.30
C PHE A 332 -4.65 -32.93 3.41
N ALA A 333 -4.75 -33.99 2.58
CA ALA A 333 -5.84 -34.96 2.68
C ALA A 333 -5.86 -35.64 4.06
N ALA A 334 -4.71 -36.15 4.51
CA ALA A 334 -4.60 -36.81 5.81
C ALA A 334 -4.89 -35.85 6.99
N ASP A 335 -4.53 -34.57 6.87
CA ASP A 335 -4.80 -33.57 7.90
C ASP A 335 -6.29 -33.22 7.97
N MET A 336 -6.97 -33.12 6.83
CA MET A 336 -8.42 -32.91 6.76
C MET A 336 -9.19 -34.11 7.32
N ASP A 337 -8.81 -35.33 6.94
CA ASP A 337 -9.43 -36.56 7.45
C ASP A 337 -9.32 -36.64 8.98
N ARG A 338 -8.13 -36.38 9.52
CA ARG A 338 -7.90 -36.34 10.96
C ARG A 338 -8.70 -35.25 11.66
N ALA A 339 -8.81 -34.05 11.06
CA ALA A 339 -9.62 -32.97 11.62
C ALA A 339 -11.10 -33.35 11.67
N ASN A 340 -11.61 -34.07 10.66
CA ASN A 340 -12.97 -34.60 10.65
C ASN A 340 -13.18 -35.64 11.75
N GLU A 341 -12.26 -36.61 11.88
CA GLU A 341 -12.33 -37.67 12.88
C GLU A 341 -12.31 -37.14 14.32
N ASN A 342 -11.50 -36.11 14.57
CA ASN A 342 -11.35 -35.49 15.89
C ASN A 342 -12.44 -34.46 16.21
N GLY A 343 -13.20 -34.00 15.21
CA GLY A 343 -14.11 -32.86 15.37
C GLY A 343 -13.38 -31.52 15.54
N ASP A 344 -12.15 -31.40 15.02
CA ASP A 344 -11.32 -30.19 15.09
C ASP A 344 -11.68 -29.15 14.00
N GLN A 345 -12.85 -29.29 13.37
CA GLN A 345 -13.33 -28.37 12.36
C GLN A 345 -13.77 -27.03 12.96
N GLN A 346 -13.59 -25.95 12.22
CA GLN A 346 -14.11 -24.63 12.58
C GLN A 346 -15.10 -24.15 11.52
N THR A 347 -16.23 -23.63 11.98
CA THR A 347 -17.23 -23.03 11.10
C THR A 347 -16.74 -21.66 10.64
N ASP A 348 -16.43 -21.53 9.35
CA ASP A 348 -16.08 -20.24 8.72
C ASP A 348 -17.34 -19.37 8.52
N PHE A 349 -18.43 -19.99 8.05
CA PHE A 349 -19.69 -19.30 7.80
C PHE A 349 -20.88 -20.26 7.92
N ALA A 350 -21.98 -19.82 8.53
CA ALA A 350 -23.19 -20.62 8.73
C ALA A 350 -24.45 -19.85 8.35
N ILE A 351 -25.23 -20.42 7.42
CA ILE A 351 -26.60 -20.02 7.12
C ILE A 351 -27.49 -21.27 7.18
N GLY A 352 -28.42 -21.29 8.14
CA GLY A 352 -29.32 -22.43 8.35
C GLY A 352 -28.60 -23.65 8.92
N ASP A 353 -29.26 -24.82 8.78
CA ASP A 353 -28.75 -26.11 9.23
C ASP A 353 -28.37 -26.97 8.00
N ALA A 354 -27.12 -26.86 7.57
CA ALA A 354 -26.61 -27.55 6.40
C ALA A 354 -26.60 -29.08 6.59
N GLU A 355 -26.31 -29.57 7.80
CA GLU A 355 -26.27 -31.00 8.13
C GLU A 355 -27.67 -31.62 8.06
N ALA A 356 -28.69 -30.95 8.61
CA ALA A 356 -30.07 -31.38 8.49
C ALA A 356 -30.54 -31.38 7.01
N ALA A 357 -30.15 -30.38 6.23
CA ALA A 357 -30.49 -30.31 4.81
C ALA A 357 -29.84 -31.44 3.99
N LEU A 358 -28.56 -31.75 4.27
CA LEU A 358 -27.83 -32.83 3.60
C LEU A 358 -28.38 -34.22 4.00
N SER A 359 -28.75 -34.43 5.27
CA SER A 359 -29.30 -35.71 5.74
C SER A 359 -30.72 -36.01 5.26
N THR A 360 -31.50 -34.99 4.91
CA THR A 360 -32.89 -35.12 4.42
C THR A 360 -33.03 -35.04 2.90
N SER A 361 -31.97 -34.65 2.19
CA SER A 361 -31.93 -34.53 0.73
C SER A 361 -31.84 -35.89 0.04
N GLY A 362 -32.61 -36.07 -1.05
CA GLY A 362 -32.60 -37.30 -1.86
C GLY A 362 -31.42 -37.43 -2.84
N ARG A 363 -30.60 -36.39 -3.03
CA ARG A 363 -29.41 -36.44 -3.89
C ARG A 363 -28.27 -35.59 -3.33
N ILE A 364 -27.21 -36.27 -2.92
CA ILE A 364 -25.93 -35.68 -2.51
C ILE A 364 -24.95 -35.85 -3.67
N VAL A 365 -24.16 -34.81 -3.96
CA VAL A 365 -23.04 -34.86 -4.90
C VAL A 365 -21.81 -34.41 -4.14
N GLU A 366 -20.78 -35.26 -4.14
CA GLU A 366 -19.51 -35.02 -3.47
C GLU A 366 -18.39 -35.03 -4.50
N ALA A 367 -17.43 -34.11 -4.35
CA ALA A 367 -16.27 -34.02 -5.22
C ALA A 367 -15.08 -33.39 -4.47
N GLU A 368 -13.88 -33.88 -4.73
CA GLU A 368 -12.63 -33.30 -4.24
C GLU A 368 -11.99 -32.46 -5.34
N TYR A 369 -11.54 -31.26 -5.00
CA TYR A 369 -10.87 -30.33 -5.90
C TYR A 369 -9.48 -29.99 -5.36
N ARG A 370 -8.50 -29.90 -6.27
CA ARG A 370 -7.14 -29.43 -5.96
C ARG A 370 -6.73 -28.38 -6.99
N VAL A 371 -5.92 -27.43 -6.55
CA VAL A 371 -5.34 -26.38 -7.41
C VAL A 371 -3.82 -26.60 -7.43
N PRO A 372 -3.15 -26.53 -8.61
CA PRO A 372 -1.70 -26.66 -8.67
C PRO A 372 -1.00 -25.44 -8.07
N TYR A 373 0.26 -25.61 -7.69
CA TYR A 373 1.13 -24.50 -7.33
C TYR A 373 1.42 -23.63 -8.55
N LEU A 374 0.97 -22.38 -8.49
CA LEU A 374 1.09 -21.43 -9.61
C LEU A 374 2.02 -20.29 -9.23
N ALA A 375 3.04 -20.08 -10.07
CA ALA A 375 3.88 -18.90 -10.03
C ALA A 375 3.08 -17.67 -10.46
N HIS A 376 3.38 -16.51 -9.87
CA HIS A 376 2.80 -15.23 -10.25
C HIS A 376 3.30 -14.77 -11.62
N ALA A 377 4.56 -15.10 -11.95
CA ALA A 377 5.18 -14.84 -13.24
C ALA A 377 4.98 -13.41 -13.76
N THR A 378 5.29 -12.41 -12.92
CA THR A 378 5.20 -10.98 -13.28
C THR A 378 6.06 -10.67 -14.51
N MET A 379 5.70 -9.70 -15.35
CA MET A 379 6.51 -9.38 -16.54
C MET A 379 7.87 -8.78 -16.16
N GLU A 380 7.88 -7.91 -15.14
CA GLU A 380 9.09 -7.40 -14.50
C GLU A 380 9.53 -8.37 -13.38
N PRO A 381 10.73 -8.98 -13.48
CA PRO A 381 11.29 -9.81 -12.42
C PRO A 381 11.53 -9.03 -11.13
N MET A 382 11.64 -9.73 -10.01
CA MET A 382 11.96 -9.11 -8.73
C MET A 382 13.28 -8.34 -8.81
N ASN A 383 13.23 -7.09 -8.38
CA ASN A 383 14.36 -6.19 -8.40
C ASN A 383 14.20 -5.14 -7.30
N CYS A 384 15.31 -4.67 -6.76
CA CYS A 384 15.33 -3.55 -5.84
C CYS A 384 16.71 -2.88 -5.92
N THR A 385 16.70 -1.55 -6.01
CA THR A 385 17.91 -0.75 -5.79
C THR A 385 17.93 -0.33 -4.33
N ALA A 386 19.01 -0.66 -3.63
CA ALA A 386 19.19 -0.31 -2.23
C ALA A 386 20.48 0.51 -2.05
N TRP A 387 20.43 1.51 -1.17
CA TRP A 387 21.60 2.29 -0.79
C TRP A 387 21.58 2.54 0.71
N LEU A 388 22.61 2.05 1.41
CA LEU A 388 22.86 2.42 2.79
C LEU A 388 23.96 3.48 2.81
N HIS A 389 23.66 4.64 3.39
CA HIS A 389 24.60 5.74 3.57
C HIS A 389 24.15 6.63 4.73
N ASP A 390 25.09 7.28 5.41
CA ASP A 390 24.81 8.31 6.41
C ASP A 390 23.84 7.89 7.55
N GLY A 391 23.74 6.58 7.83
CA GLY A 391 22.82 6.03 8.83
C GLY A 391 21.39 5.77 8.32
N GLU A 392 21.15 5.99 7.03
CA GLU A 392 19.89 5.79 6.32
C GLU A 392 19.98 4.61 5.34
N CYS A 393 18.81 4.05 5.00
CA CYS A 393 18.63 3.03 3.98
C CYS A 393 17.53 3.49 3.02
N GLU A 394 17.90 3.75 1.77
CA GLU A 394 16.95 4.08 0.71
C GLU A 394 16.72 2.87 -0.21
N LEU A 395 15.46 2.61 -0.53
CA LEU A 395 15.03 1.53 -1.41
C LEU A 395 14.21 2.10 -2.56
N TRP A 396 14.56 1.73 -3.80
CA TRP A 396 13.73 1.96 -4.98
C TRP A 396 13.28 0.61 -5.53
N THR A 397 11.98 0.38 -5.52
CA THR A 397 11.34 -0.85 -6.01
C THR A 397 9.86 -0.59 -6.26
N GLY A 398 9.21 -1.44 -7.07
CA GLY A 398 7.75 -1.53 -7.09
C GLY A 398 7.26 -2.55 -6.05
N THR A 399 6.55 -2.10 -5.02
CA THR A 399 5.97 -2.94 -3.97
C THR A 399 4.48 -2.65 -3.78
N GLN A 400 3.74 -3.69 -3.36
CA GLN A 400 2.36 -3.57 -2.96
C GLN A 400 2.19 -3.05 -1.52
N ASN A 401 3.26 -3.03 -0.70
CA ASN A 401 3.22 -2.58 0.70
C ASN A 401 4.51 -1.83 1.10
N PRO A 402 4.72 -0.57 0.66
CA PRO A 402 5.94 0.17 0.97
C PRO A 402 6.24 0.34 2.47
N LEU A 403 5.24 0.57 3.34
CA LEU A 403 5.47 0.64 4.78
C LEU A 403 5.94 -0.69 5.37
N GLY A 404 5.31 -1.80 4.98
CA GLY A 404 5.72 -3.13 5.42
C GLY A 404 7.13 -3.47 4.97
N PHE A 405 7.48 -3.11 3.74
CA PHE A 405 8.83 -3.30 3.21
C PHE A 405 9.87 -2.50 4.00
N ALA A 406 9.59 -1.23 4.32
CA ALA A 406 10.48 -0.42 5.15
C ALA A 406 10.72 -1.08 6.51
N LYS A 407 9.65 -1.56 7.17
CA LYS A 407 9.73 -2.25 8.46
C LYS A 407 10.53 -3.55 8.38
N GLU A 408 10.19 -4.43 7.45
CA GLU A 408 10.83 -5.75 7.33
C GLU A 408 12.29 -5.64 6.91
N VAL A 409 12.64 -4.65 6.08
CA VAL A 409 14.04 -4.33 5.78
C VAL A 409 14.75 -3.81 7.02
N ALA A 410 14.17 -2.82 7.72
CA ALA A 410 14.75 -2.26 8.94
C ALA A 410 15.09 -3.36 9.97
N ASP A 411 14.14 -4.26 10.22
CA ASP A 411 14.32 -5.42 11.10
C ASP A 411 15.46 -6.34 10.61
N ALA A 412 15.57 -6.58 9.29
CA ALA A 412 16.57 -7.47 8.71
C ALA A 412 18.01 -6.91 8.71
N ILE A 413 18.18 -5.59 8.76
CA ILE A 413 19.50 -4.93 8.84
C ILE A 413 19.77 -4.26 10.20
N ASP A 414 18.93 -4.53 11.22
CA ASP A 414 19.03 -3.97 12.58
C ASP A 414 19.07 -2.43 12.59
N MET A 415 18.14 -1.82 11.85
CA MET A 415 18.01 -0.36 11.70
C MET A 415 16.66 0.12 12.24
N ASP A 416 16.59 1.37 12.70
CA ASP A 416 15.30 2.00 13.01
C ASP A 416 14.50 2.24 11.72
N VAL A 417 13.21 1.87 11.70
CA VAL A 417 12.35 2.01 10.53
C VAL A 417 12.23 3.47 10.04
N SER A 418 12.40 4.46 10.93
CA SER A 418 12.41 5.88 10.54
C SER A 418 13.60 6.28 9.68
N ASN A 419 14.66 5.47 9.65
CA ASN A 419 15.83 5.65 8.79
C ASN A 419 15.72 4.85 7.48
N VAL A 420 14.58 4.18 7.22
CA VAL A 420 14.36 3.40 6.00
C VAL A 420 13.31 4.07 5.12
N THR A 421 13.72 4.53 3.93
CA THR A 421 12.83 5.17 2.95
C THR A 421 12.57 4.25 1.78
N VAL A 422 11.29 4.05 1.44
CA VAL A 422 10.87 3.30 0.24
C VAL A 422 10.30 4.26 -0.79
N HIS A 423 11.04 4.43 -1.89
CA HIS A 423 10.65 5.14 -3.10
C HIS A 423 9.88 4.20 -4.02
N ASN A 424 8.58 4.05 -3.77
CA ASN A 424 7.75 3.12 -4.52
C ASN A 424 7.64 3.52 -6.01
N GLN A 425 7.95 2.58 -6.90
CA GLN A 425 7.89 2.75 -8.36
C GLN A 425 6.67 2.04 -8.94
N TYR A 426 6.38 2.22 -10.24
CA TYR A 426 5.40 1.36 -10.91
C TYR A 426 5.83 -0.11 -10.88
N LEU A 427 4.85 -1.00 -10.91
CA LEU A 427 5.06 -2.45 -10.90
C LEU A 427 4.79 -3.03 -12.29
N GLY A 428 5.73 -3.81 -12.84
CA GLY A 428 5.52 -4.61 -14.05
C GLY A 428 4.76 -5.92 -13.80
N GLY A 429 3.64 -5.80 -13.06
CA GLY A 429 2.86 -6.92 -12.52
C GLY A 429 3.19 -7.23 -11.06
N GLY A 430 2.18 -7.62 -10.30
CA GLY A 430 2.32 -8.02 -8.89
C GLY A 430 1.62 -9.34 -8.59
N PHE A 431 0.30 -9.41 -8.84
CA PHE A 431 -0.54 -10.60 -8.62
C PHE A 431 -0.50 -11.19 -7.20
N GLY A 432 0.11 -10.49 -6.23
CA GLY A 432 0.42 -10.98 -4.88
C GLY A 432 1.93 -11.09 -4.61
N ARG A 433 2.77 -11.35 -5.62
CA ARG A 433 4.22 -11.54 -5.47
C ARG A 433 4.92 -10.35 -4.82
N ARG A 434 4.53 -9.14 -5.21
CA ARG A 434 5.14 -7.88 -4.73
C ARG A 434 4.59 -7.41 -3.37
N SER A 435 3.84 -8.27 -2.66
CA SER A 435 3.54 -8.11 -1.24
C SER A 435 4.60 -8.74 -0.32
N PHE A 436 5.52 -9.55 -0.86
CA PHE A 436 6.60 -10.19 -0.12
C PHE A 436 7.91 -9.43 -0.34
N SER A 437 8.64 -9.12 0.73
CA SER A 437 9.81 -8.24 0.74
C SER A 437 11.16 -8.96 0.64
N ASP A 438 11.15 -10.27 0.43
CA ASP A 438 12.33 -11.14 0.38
C ASP A 438 13.47 -10.59 -0.49
N TYR A 439 13.16 -10.10 -1.68
CA TYR A 439 14.15 -9.50 -2.59
C TYR A 439 14.65 -8.11 -2.15
N ALA A 440 13.80 -7.34 -1.45
CA ALA A 440 14.19 -6.04 -0.88
C ALA A 440 15.10 -6.24 0.35
N ILE A 441 14.80 -7.22 1.19
CA ILE A 441 15.65 -7.66 2.31
C ILE A 441 17.03 -8.10 1.80
N GLN A 442 17.07 -8.95 0.77
CA GLN A 442 18.35 -9.35 0.15
C GLN A 442 19.12 -8.13 -0.37
N SER A 443 18.43 -7.18 -1.02
CA SER A 443 19.06 -5.97 -1.56
C SER A 443 19.67 -5.10 -0.46
N ALA A 444 18.97 -4.91 0.66
CA ALA A 444 19.47 -4.16 1.81
C ALA A 444 20.65 -4.87 2.50
N ARG A 445 20.61 -6.20 2.65
CA ARG A 445 21.74 -7.00 3.19
C ARG A 445 22.97 -6.96 2.27
N VAL A 446 22.78 -6.81 0.96
CA VAL A 446 23.87 -6.60 0.00
C VAL A 446 24.41 -5.18 0.11
N ALA A 447 23.52 -4.18 0.17
CA ALA A 447 23.87 -2.77 0.30
C ALA A 447 24.64 -2.47 1.59
N SER A 448 24.33 -3.13 2.72
CA SER A 448 25.07 -2.99 3.98
C SER A 448 26.53 -3.46 3.92
N GLN A 449 26.92 -4.11 2.83
CA GLN A 449 28.26 -4.65 2.63
C GLN A 449 29.05 -3.91 1.54
N VAL A 450 28.52 -2.81 0.98
CA VAL A 450 29.17 -2.05 -0.08
C VAL A 450 28.98 -0.53 0.12
N PRO A 451 29.92 0.32 -0.33
CA PRO A 451 29.86 1.77 -0.10
C PRO A 451 29.12 2.53 -1.22
N TYR A 452 28.29 1.85 -2.02
CA TYR A 452 27.63 2.43 -3.20
C TYR A 452 26.21 1.86 -3.35
N PRO A 453 25.31 2.54 -4.08
CA PRO A 453 24.00 1.97 -4.42
C PRO A 453 24.14 0.67 -5.20
N VAL A 454 23.28 -0.30 -4.92
CA VAL A 454 23.30 -1.60 -5.59
C VAL A 454 21.89 -1.99 -6.04
N LYS A 455 21.73 -2.30 -7.32
CA LYS A 455 20.50 -2.87 -7.86
C LYS A 455 20.63 -4.38 -7.95
N LEU A 456 19.93 -5.09 -7.06
CA LEU A 456 19.75 -6.53 -7.17
C LEU A 456 18.63 -6.82 -8.16
N ILE A 457 18.89 -7.71 -9.11
CA ILE A 457 17.90 -8.20 -10.06
C ILE A 457 17.92 -9.72 -10.01
N TRP A 458 16.76 -10.32 -9.78
CA TRP A 458 16.57 -11.75 -9.92
C TRP A 458 16.41 -12.08 -11.40
N SER A 459 17.06 -13.15 -11.87
CA SER A 459 16.79 -13.63 -13.23
C SER A 459 15.37 -14.19 -13.30
N ARG A 460 14.83 -14.38 -14.51
CA ARG A 460 13.51 -15.00 -14.69
C ARG A 460 13.46 -16.40 -14.07
N GLU A 461 14.53 -17.18 -14.23
CA GLU A 461 14.64 -18.53 -13.70
C GLU A 461 14.66 -18.52 -12.17
N GLU A 462 15.37 -17.57 -11.58
CA GLU A 462 15.44 -17.39 -10.13
C GLU A 462 14.07 -16.97 -9.57
N ASP A 463 13.44 -15.97 -10.18
CA ASP A 463 12.10 -15.49 -9.82
C ASP A 463 11.04 -16.59 -9.91
N MET A 464 11.07 -17.41 -10.96
CA MET A 464 10.13 -18.51 -11.10
C MET A 464 10.40 -19.68 -10.15
N ARG A 465 11.67 -19.95 -9.79
CA ARG A 465 12.05 -21.04 -8.88
C ARG A 465 11.80 -20.70 -7.42
N HIS A 466 11.94 -19.42 -7.06
CA HIS A 466 11.79 -18.92 -5.69
C HIS A 466 10.54 -18.05 -5.53
N ASP A 467 9.51 -18.32 -6.34
CA ASP A 467 8.22 -17.66 -6.23
C ASP A 467 7.49 -18.09 -4.95
N HIS A 468 6.56 -17.27 -4.48
CA HIS A 468 5.58 -17.62 -3.48
C HIS A 468 4.37 -18.25 -4.17
N TYR A 469 4.45 -19.55 -4.47
CA TYR A 469 3.40 -20.25 -5.20
C TYR A 469 2.05 -20.19 -4.49
N ARG A 470 0.96 -20.00 -5.26
CA ARG A 470 -0.43 -20.06 -4.79
C ARG A 470 -0.81 -21.46 -4.33
#